data_AF-A0A0G0I130-F1
#
_entry.id   AF-A0A0G0I130-F1
#
_cell.length_a   1.000
_cell.length_b   1.000
_cell.length_c   1.000
_cell.angle_alpha   90.00
_cell.angle_beta   90.00
_cell.angle_gamma   90.00
#
_symmetry.space_group_name_H-M   'P 1'
#
loop_
_entity.id
_entity.type
_entity.pdbx_description
1 polymer ?
#
loop_
_entity_poly.entity_id
_entity_poly.type
_entity_poly.pdbx_seq_one_letter_code
_entity_poly.pdbx_strand_id
1 'polypeptide(L)'
;MQRISVHIPEETKQRINFIAQSESKPEAEIIREAIDEGLEQIYPQKNSGQALLDLAKMAEKIPTKGKLPKDLIKNLDYYTWGGEKRE
;
A
#
# COMPACT_ATOMS: atom_id res chain seq x y z
N MET A 1 -22.94 -12.50 -11.26
CA MET A 1 -23.11 -11.07 -10.91
C MET A 1 -23.75 -11.02 -9.54
N GLN A 2 -23.11 -10.39 -8.55
CA GLN A 2 -23.64 -10.25 -7.19
C GLN A 2 -24.17 -8.83 -6.98
N ARG A 3 -25.31 -8.68 -6.31
CA ARG A 3 -25.89 -7.38 -5.98
C ARG A 3 -25.49 -7.00 -4.56
N ILE A 4 -24.84 -5.86 -4.41
CA ILE A 4 -24.46 -5.30 -3.11
C ILE A 4 -25.15 -3.94 -2.98
N SER A 5 -25.72 -3.67 -1.80
CA SER A 5 -26.34 -2.39 -1.47
C SER A 5 -25.49 -1.71 -0.40
N VAL A 6 -24.98 -0.52 -0.71
CA VAL A 6 -24.13 0.27 0.18
C VAL A 6 -24.84 1.59 0.45
N HIS A 7 -24.80 2.05 1.69
CA HIS A 7 -25.29 3.38 2.05
C HIS A 7 -24.20 4.41 1.73
N ILE A 8 -24.55 5.43 0.94
CA ILE A 8 -23.66 6.52 0.57
C ILE A 8 -24.27 7.87 0.99
N PRO A 9 -23.45 8.84 1.43
CA PRO A 9 -23.92 10.20 1.69
C PRO A 9 -24.51 10.86 0.43
N GLU A 10 -25.48 11.76 0.62
CA GLU A 10 -26.11 12.50 -0.48
C GLU A 10 -25.11 13.31 -1.31
N GLU A 11 -24.09 13.91 -0.67
CA GLU A 11 -23.04 14.65 -1.37
C GLU A 11 -22.27 13.73 -2.36
N THR A 12 -21.96 12.51 -1.94
CA THR A 12 -21.27 11.52 -2.79
C THR A 12 -22.15 11.11 -3.97
N LYS A 13 -23.44 10.90 -3.72
CA LYS A 13 -24.41 10.57 -4.77
C LYS A 13 -24.51 11.68 -5.83
N GLN A 14 -24.56 12.94 -5.41
CA GLN A 14 -24.59 14.08 -6.32
C GLN A 14 -23.35 14.13 -7.22
N ARG A 15 -22.17 13.87 -6.65
CA ARG A 15 -20.91 13.78 -7.41
C ARG A 15 -20.93 12.66 -8.43
N ILE A 16 -21.40 11.46 -8.05
CA ILE A 16 -21.51 10.31 -8.97
C ILE A 16 -22.43 10.67 -10.15
N ASN A 17 -23.57 11.29 -9.89
CA ASN A 17 -24.52 11.67 -10.94
C ASN A 17 -23.91 12.70 -11.91
N PHE A 18 -23.17 13.67 -11.38
CA PHE A 18 -22.49 14.67 -12.20
C PHE A 18 -21.44 14.03 -13.13
N ILE A 19 -20.63 13.12 -12.60
CA ILE A 19 -19.60 12.40 -13.37
C ILE A 19 -20.26 11.49 -14.42
N ALA A 20 -21.30 10.74 -14.04
CA ALA A 20 -22.05 9.88 -14.94
C ALA A 20 -22.62 10.66 -16.14
N GLN A 21 -23.15 11.87 -15.90
CA GLN A 21 -23.62 12.76 -16.97
C GLN A 21 -22.47 13.28 -17.84
N SER A 22 -21.37 13.70 -17.23
CA SER A 22 -20.19 14.20 -17.94
C SER A 22 -19.57 13.15 -18.85
N GLU A 23 -19.50 11.90 -18.39
CA GLU A 23 -18.87 10.79 -19.13
C GLU A 23 -19.85 9.98 -19.99
N SER A 24 -21.15 10.30 -19.93
CA SER A 24 -22.20 9.52 -20.61
C SER A 24 -22.18 8.03 -20.26
N LYS A 25 -21.84 7.71 -19.02
CA LYS A 25 -21.76 6.33 -18.48
C LYS A 25 -22.88 6.08 -17.45
N PRO A 26 -23.32 4.83 -17.26
CA PRO A 26 -24.23 4.49 -16.16
C PRO A 26 -23.59 4.72 -14.79
N GLU A 27 -24.36 5.21 -13.80
CA GLU A 27 -23.87 5.41 -12.42
C GLU A 27 -23.23 4.14 -11.82
N ALA A 28 -23.82 2.98 -12.10
CA ALA A 28 -23.31 1.70 -11.63
C ALA A 28 -21.93 1.33 -12.22
N GLU A 29 -21.58 1.87 -13.38
CA GLU A 29 -20.26 1.69 -13.99
C GLU A 29 -19.22 2.57 -13.30
N ILE A 30 -19.54 3.85 -13.12
CA ILE A 30 -18.70 4.80 -12.36
C ILE A 30 -18.42 4.29 -10.94
N ILE A 31 -19.46 3.74 -10.27
CA ILE A 31 -19.30 3.18 -8.92
C ILE A 31 -18.37 1.97 -8.93
N ARG A 32 -18.44 1.10 -9.94
CA ARG A 32 -17.52 -0.05 -10.04
C ARG A 32 -16.08 0.40 -10.25
N GLU A 33 -15.85 1.28 -11.21
CA GLU A 33 -14.52 1.83 -11.51
C GLU A 33 -13.91 2.46 -10.25
N ALA A 34 -14.66 3.32 -9.55
CA ALA A 34 -14.19 3.97 -8.33
C ALA A 34 -13.90 2.99 -7.18
N ILE A 35 -14.70 1.93 -7.04
CA ILE A 35 -14.47 0.89 -6.04
C ILE A 35 -13.21 0.08 -6.39
N ASP A 36 -13.04 -0.33 -7.64
CA ASP A 36 -11.89 -1.12 -8.09
C ASP A 36 -10.59 -0.33 -7.92
N GLU A 37 -10.55 0.92 -8.37
CA GLU A 37 -9.41 1.82 -8.17
C GLU A 37 -9.12 2.07 -6.69
N GLY A 38 -10.17 2.29 -5.88
CA GLY A 38 -10.03 2.46 -4.44
C GLY A 38 -9.47 1.23 -3.74
N LEU A 39 -9.91 0.03 -4.14
CA LEU A 39 -9.41 -1.24 -3.62
C LEU A 39 -7.96 -1.48 -4.00
N GLU A 40 -7.55 -1.14 -5.22
CA GLU A 40 -6.14 -1.23 -5.64
C GLU A 40 -5.23 -0.28 -4.84
N GLN A 41 -5.73 0.91 -4.47
CA GLN A 41 -4.96 1.86 -3.66
C GLN A 41 -4.85 1.45 -2.19
N ILE A 42 -5.95 0.96 -1.60
CA ILE A 42 -6.00 0.62 -0.17
C ILE A 42 -5.39 -0.76 0.08
N TYR A 43 -5.66 -1.71 -0.81
CA TYR A 43 -5.19 -3.08 -0.77
C TYR A 43 -4.43 -3.41 -2.06
N PRO A 44 -3.28 -2.75 -2.30
CA PRO A 44 -2.49 -3.07 -3.47
C PRO A 44 -2.17 -4.56 -3.41
N GLN A 45 -2.50 -5.27 -4.50
CA GLN A 45 -2.16 -6.67 -4.73
C GLN A 45 -0.63 -6.81 -4.90
N LYS A 46 0.13 -6.43 -3.87
CA LYS A 46 1.53 -6.80 -3.77
C LYS A 46 1.54 -8.26 -3.40
N ASN A 47 1.77 -9.10 -4.41
CA ASN A 47 2.18 -10.48 -4.19
C ASN A 47 3.32 -10.44 -3.16
N SER A 48 3.15 -11.10 -2.02
CA SER A 48 4.10 -11.06 -0.91
C SER A 48 5.52 -11.44 -1.35
N GLY A 49 5.65 -12.29 -2.38
CA GLY A 49 6.92 -12.58 -3.04
C GLY A 49 7.55 -11.37 -3.75
N GLN A 50 6.76 -10.52 -4.40
CA GLN A 50 7.25 -9.30 -5.05
C GLN A 50 7.72 -8.28 -4.01
N ALA A 51 7.02 -8.14 -2.89
CA ALA A 51 7.45 -7.25 -1.81
C ALA A 51 8.80 -7.68 -1.20
N LEU A 52 9.02 -8.99 -1.03
CA LEU A 52 10.31 -9.52 -0.59
C LEU A 52 11.41 -9.32 -1.64
N LEU A 53 11.09 -9.48 -2.92
CA LEU A 53 12.03 -9.23 -4.02
C LEU A 53 12.44 -7.75 -4.10
N ASP A 54 11.49 -6.84 -3.91
CA ASP A 54 11.75 -5.40 -3.90
C ASP A 54 12.62 -5.01 -2.69
N LEU A 55 12.37 -5.62 -1.52
CA LEU A 55 13.21 -5.47 -0.33
C LEU A 55 14.65 -5.98 -0.58
N ALA A 56 14.81 -7.13 -1.21
CA ALA A 56 16.12 -7.67 -1.55
C ALA A 56 16.89 -6.76 -2.52
N LYS A 57 16.24 -6.28 -3.58
CA LYS A 57 16.82 -5.30 -4.53
C LYS A 57 17.18 -3.98 -3.87
N MET A 58 16.39 -3.54 -2.89
CA MET A 58 16.72 -2.35 -2.10
C MET A 58 17.97 -2.60 -1.25
N ALA A 59 18.05 -3.75 -0.58
CA ALA A 59 19.20 -4.12 0.26
C ALA A 59 20.51 -4.21 -0.54
N GLU A 60 20.49 -4.71 -1.79
CA GLU A 60 21.67 -4.77 -2.66
C GLU A 60 22.26 -3.39 -3.01
N LYS A 61 21.41 -2.35 -3.08
CA LYS A 61 21.84 -0.98 -3.37
C LYS A 61 22.49 -0.29 -2.17
N ILE A 62 22.28 -0.81 -0.96
CA ILE A 62 22.89 -0.24 0.24
C ILE A 62 24.35 -0.73 0.29
N PRO A 63 25.36 0.17 0.30
CA PRO A 63 26.77 -0.21 0.31
C PRO A 63 27.18 -0.73 1.70
N THR A 64 26.71 -1.92 2.05
CA THR A 64 26.94 -2.54 3.37
C THR A 64 28.03 -3.59 3.35
N LYS A 65 28.59 -3.92 2.17
CA LYS A 65 29.65 -4.92 2.01
C LYS A 65 30.83 -4.60 2.94
N GLY A 66 30.98 -5.41 3.99
CA GLY A 66 32.13 -5.44 4.89
C GLY A 66 32.05 -4.57 6.17
N LYS A 67 31.01 -3.75 6.36
CA LYS A 67 30.91 -2.84 7.54
C LYS A 67 29.77 -3.17 8.52
N LEU A 68 28.99 -4.22 8.25
CA LEU A 68 27.91 -4.65 9.15
C LEU A 68 28.48 -5.40 10.36
N PRO A 69 28.14 -4.98 11.59
CA PRO A 69 28.44 -5.73 12.79
C PRO A 69 27.78 -7.12 12.74
N LYS A 70 28.53 -8.18 13.02
CA LYS A 70 27.98 -9.55 13.06
C LYS A 70 26.96 -9.75 14.19
N ASP A 71 26.97 -8.85 15.16
CA ASP A 71 26.12 -8.80 16.35
C ASP A 71 25.00 -7.76 16.25
N LEU A 72 24.68 -7.27 15.04
CA LEU A 72 23.66 -6.23 14.82
C LEU A 72 22.31 -6.56 15.50
N ILE A 73 21.83 -7.79 15.39
CA ILE A 73 20.55 -8.21 16.00
C ILE A 73 20.62 -8.19 17.53
N LYS A 74 21.75 -8.66 18.09
CA LYS A 74 21.97 -8.70 19.54
C LYS A 74 22.09 -7.29 20.14
N ASN A 75 22.65 -6.36 19.35
CA ASN A 75 23.02 -5.01 19.76
C ASN A 75 22.27 -3.93 18.96
N LEU A 76 21.02 -4.19 18.57
CA LEU A 76 20.25 -3.28 17.72
C LEU A 76 20.16 -1.89 18.34
N ASP A 77 19.76 -1.83 19.62
CA ASP A 77 19.61 -0.57 20.38
C ASP A 77 20.92 0.25 20.43
N TYR A 78 22.07 -0.43 20.55
CA TYR A 78 23.39 0.20 20.52
C TYR A 78 23.65 0.87 19.16
N TYR A 79 23.38 0.16 18.06
CA TYR A 79 23.66 0.67 16.71
C TYR A 79 22.62 1.66 16.18
N THR A 80 21.36 1.57 16.61
CA THR A 80 20.28 2.47 16.14
C THR A 80 20.09 3.68 17.03
N TRP A 81 20.29 3.54 18.35
CA TRP A 81 19.94 4.56 19.34
C TRP A 81 21.10 4.96 20.27
N GLY A 82 22.27 4.34 20.15
CA GLY A 82 23.43 4.64 20.99
C GLY A 82 23.31 4.15 22.44
N GLY A 83 22.50 3.11 22.68
CA GLY A 83 22.39 2.46 24.00
C GLY A 83 23.68 1.73 24.42
N GLU A 84 23.64 0.95 25.50
CA GLU A 84 24.79 0.13 25.90
C GLU A 84 24.90 -1.16 25.07
N LYS A 85 26.15 -1.57 24.78
CA LYS A 85 26.42 -2.79 24.03
C LYS A 85 26.28 -4.01 24.95
N ARG A 86 25.46 -4.98 24.54
CA ARG A 86 25.28 -6.26 25.24
C ARG A 86 26.43 -7.21 24.87
N GLU A 87 27.09 -7.74 25.89
CA GLU A 87 28.16 -8.76 25.78
C GLU A 87 27.63 -10.08 25.24
#